data_AF-A0A2N1DHN5-F1
#
_entry.id   AF-A0A2N1DHN5-F1
#
_cell.length_a   1.000
_cell.length_b   1.000
_cell.length_c   1.000
_cell.angle_alpha   90.00
_cell.angle_beta   90.00
_cell.angle_gamma   90.00
#
_symmetry.space_group_name_H-M   'P 1'
#
loop_
_entity.id
_entity.type
_entity.pdbx_description
1 polymer ?
#
loop_
_entity_poly.entity_id
_entity_poly.type
_entity_poly.pdbx_seq_one_letter_code
_entity_poly.pdbx_strand_id
1 'polypeptide(L)'
;MLSLKRIRRSKNWLLMGSQSQFVEISDKLRQKKALWIAEAIDKALPKPTFNLTLIMKSNPAMTVNRLMAETGCTFIEARSAIDTAEGFI
;
A
#
# COMPACT_ATOMS: atom_id res chain seq x y z
N MET A 1 -4.00 -12.18 -17.84
CA MET A 1 -4.22 -11.20 -18.92
C MET A 1 -5.05 -10.06 -18.35
N LEU A 2 -4.62 -8.81 -18.51
CA LEU A 2 -5.38 -7.65 -18.04
C LEU A 2 -6.63 -7.48 -18.91
N SER A 3 -7.80 -7.31 -18.31
CA SER A 3 -9.07 -7.14 -19.04
C SER A 3 -9.90 -6.03 -18.43
N LEU A 4 -10.62 -5.31 -19.28
CA LEU A 4 -11.50 -4.21 -18.90
C LEU A 4 -12.94 -4.58 -19.29
N LYS A 5 -13.84 -4.60 -18.32
CA LYS A 5 -15.24 -4.98 -18.48
C LYS A 5 -16.15 -3.87 -18.02
N ARG A 6 -17.06 -3.39 -18.88
CA ARG A 6 -18.05 -2.41 -18.45
C ARG A 6 -19.08 -3.03 -17.51
N ILE A 7 -19.42 -2.35 -16.42
CA ILE A 7 -20.45 -2.82 -15.50
C ILE A 7 -21.82 -2.40 -16.04
N ARG A 8 -22.50 -3.34 -16.73
CA ARG A 8 -23.85 -3.16 -17.30
C ARG A 8 -23.96 -1.89 -18.19
N ARG A 9 -24.93 -1.01 -17.92
CA ARG A 9 -25.13 0.30 -18.57
C ARG A 9 -24.55 1.48 -17.76
N SER A 10 -23.80 1.21 -16.69
CA SER A 10 -23.19 2.28 -15.89
C SER A 10 -21.94 2.83 -16.59
N LYS A 11 -21.47 3.99 -16.11
CA LYS A 11 -20.17 4.56 -16.48
C LYS A 11 -18.99 3.89 -15.75
N ASN A 12 -19.26 2.88 -14.92
CA ASN A 12 -18.24 2.18 -14.14
C ASN A 12 -17.64 1.03 -14.95
N TRP A 13 -16.33 0.89 -14.86
CA TRP A 13 -15.56 -0.15 -15.52
C TRP A 13 -14.84 -1.00 -14.48
N LEU A 14 -14.87 -2.31 -14.68
CA LEU A 14 -14.16 -3.30 -13.89
C LEU A 14 -12.85 -3.63 -14.60
N LEU A 15 -11.73 -3.42 -13.92
CA LEU A 15 -10.41 -3.82 -14.37
C LEU A 15 -10.02 -5.12 -13.65
N MET A 16 -9.69 -6.17 -14.39
CA MET A 16 -9.34 -7.49 -13.87
C MET A 16 -7.95 -7.89 -14.35
N GLY A 17 -7.10 -8.39 -13.45
CA GLY A 17 -5.72 -8.76 -13.74
C GLY A 17 -4.99 -9.20 -12.47
N SER A 18 -3.70 -9.50 -12.60
CA SER A 18 -2.83 -9.76 -11.44
C SER A 18 -2.35 -8.45 -10.79
N GLN A 19 -1.93 -8.54 -9.53
CA GLN A 19 -1.36 -7.41 -8.80
C GLN A 19 -0.18 -6.77 -9.56
N SER A 20 0.73 -7.58 -10.10
CA SER A 20 1.87 -7.13 -10.90
C SER A 20 1.45 -6.31 -12.14
N GLN A 21 0.37 -6.70 -12.80
CA GLN A 21 -0.16 -5.98 -13.97
C GLN A 21 -0.76 -4.62 -13.59
N PHE A 22 -1.35 -4.52 -12.40
CA PHE A 22 -1.87 -3.26 -11.87
C PHE A 22 -0.77 -2.28 -11.50
N VAL A 23 0.33 -2.75 -10.92
CA VAL A 23 1.51 -1.91 -10.65
C VAL A 23 2.09 -1.37 -11.95
N GLU A 24 2.31 -2.25 -12.94
CA GLU A 24 2.89 -1.86 -14.23
C GLU A 24 2.01 -0.85 -14.98
N ILE A 25 0.69 -1.01 -14.96
CA ILE A 25 -0.21 -0.08 -15.64
C ILE A 25 -0.36 1.23 -14.87
N SER A 26 -0.33 1.22 -13.53
CA SER A 26 -0.33 2.43 -12.70
C SER A 26 0.86 3.32 -13.07
N ASP A 27 2.07 2.75 -13.19
CA ASP A 27 3.28 3.46 -13.60
C ASP A 27 3.17 4.05 -15.02
N LYS A 28 2.66 3.26 -15.97
CA LYS A 28 2.42 3.73 -17.34
C LYS A 28 1.38 4.87 -17.39
N LEU A 29 0.36 4.83 -16.55
CA LEU A 29 -0.68 5.87 -16.48
C LEU A 29 -0.15 7.17 -15.87
N ARG A 30 0.76 7.09 -14.89
CA ARG A 30 1.46 8.25 -14.32
C ARG A 30 2.25 8.99 -15.39
N GLN A 31 2.99 8.27 -16.24
CA GLN A 31 3.75 8.86 -17.36
C GLN A 31 2.84 9.52 -18.39
N LYS A 32 1.62 9.01 -18.59
CA LYS A 32 0.63 9.55 -19.54
C LYS A 32 -0.25 10.68 -18.95
N LYS A 33 0.10 11.24 -17.78
CA LYS A 33 -0.66 12.28 -17.07
C LYS A 33 -2.09 11.86 -16.67
N ALA A 34 -2.39 10.55 -16.62
CA ALA A 34 -3.67 10.01 -16.19
C ALA A 34 -3.65 9.67 -14.68
N LEU A 35 -3.25 10.66 -13.86
CA LEU A 35 -2.94 10.46 -12.43
C LEU A 35 -4.12 9.88 -11.63
N TRP A 36 -5.35 10.34 -11.90
CA TRP A 36 -6.53 9.89 -11.18
C TRP A 36 -6.80 8.38 -11.35
N ILE A 37 -6.40 7.78 -12.48
CA ILE A 37 -6.55 6.34 -12.73
C ILE A 37 -5.48 5.57 -11.96
N ALA A 38 -4.23 6.05 -12.00
CA ALA A 38 -3.14 5.45 -11.23
C ALA A 38 -3.45 5.45 -9.73
N GLU A 39 -3.93 6.58 -9.19
CA GLU A 39 -4.35 6.69 -7.79
C GLU A 39 -5.52 5.76 -7.45
N ALA A 40 -6.48 5.58 -8.36
CA ALA A 40 -7.59 4.65 -8.14
C ALA A 40 -7.12 3.19 -8.09
N ILE A 41 -6.13 2.83 -8.93
CA ILE A 41 -5.51 1.50 -8.93
C ILE A 41 -4.73 1.29 -7.63
N ASP A 42 -3.90 2.25 -7.23
CA ASP A 42 -3.07 2.13 -6.02
C ASP A 42 -3.90 2.00 -4.75
N LYS A 43 -5.08 2.64 -4.70
CA LYS A 43 -6.04 2.49 -3.59
C LYS A 43 -6.68 1.09 -3.55
N ALA A 44 -6.82 0.43 -4.69
CA ALA A 44 -7.39 -0.90 -4.80
C ALA A 44 -6.35 -2.01 -4.60
N LEU A 45 -5.06 -1.69 -4.77
CA LEU A 45 -3.97 -2.61 -4.47
C LEU A 45 -3.92 -2.91 -2.96
N PRO A 46 -3.67 -4.17 -2.57
CA PRO A 46 -3.47 -4.49 -1.16
C PRO A 46 -2.26 -3.71 -0.65
N LYS A 47 -2.44 -3.00 0.47
CA LYS A 47 -1.34 -2.31 1.13
C LYS A 47 -0.27 -3.34 1.50
N PRO A 48 1.02 -3.02 1.31
CA PRO A 48 2.08 -3.91 1.74
C PRO A 48 1.92 -4.17 3.25
N THR A 49 1.75 -5.42 3.63
CA THR A 49 1.74 -5.84 5.03
C THR A 49 3.18 -5.88 5.51
N PHE A 50 3.61 -4.79 6.15
CA PHE A 50 4.92 -4.74 6.78
C PHE A 50 4.90 -5.50 8.10
N ASN A 51 5.88 -6.38 8.32
CA ASN A 51 6.09 -6.97 9.62
C ASN A 51 6.86 -5.97 10.49
N LEU A 52 6.13 -5.16 11.25
CA LEU A 52 6.68 -4.08 12.07
C LEU A 52 7.72 -4.61 13.07
N THR A 53 7.55 -5.84 13.58
CA THR A 53 8.49 -6.47 14.52
C THR A 53 9.86 -6.73 13.87
N LEU A 54 9.90 -7.18 12.61
CA LEU A 54 11.17 -7.38 11.89
C LEU A 54 11.87 -6.04 11.61
N ILE A 55 11.10 -5.00 11.32
CA ILE A 55 11.62 -3.65 11.09
C ILE A 55 12.23 -3.09 12.39
N MET A 56 11.54 -3.25 13.52
CA MET A 56 12.04 -2.86 14.84
C MET A 56 13.29 -3.63 15.25
N LYS A 57 13.35 -4.95 14.99
CA LYS A 57 14.56 -5.75 15.25
C LYS A 57 15.77 -5.28 14.45
N SER A 58 15.55 -4.81 13.22
CA SER A 58 16.61 -4.34 12.33
C SER A 58 17.06 -2.91 12.65
N ASN A 59 16.18 -2.10 13.25
CA ASN A 59 16.45 -0.72 13.60
C ASN A 59 15.76 -0.33 14.92
N PRO A 60 16.36 -0.69 16.08
CA PRO A 60 15.75 -0.47 17.38
C PRO A 60 15.68 1.00 17.79
N ALA A 61 16.47 1.88 17.16
CA ALA A 61 16.45 3.33 17.41
C ALA A 61 15.40 4.07 16.55
N MET A 62 14.54 3.35 15.82
CA MET A 62 13.56 3.95 14.93
C MET A 62 12.41 4.61 15.71
N THR A 63 12.18 5.90 15.46
CA THR A 63 11.06 6.64 16.05
C THR A 63 9.72 6.24 15.45
N VAL A 64 8.62 6.39 16.22
CA VAL A 64 7.23 6.15 15.77
C VAL A 64 6.92 6.85 14.44
N ASN A 65 7.30 8.12 14.29
CA ASN A 65 7.05 8.90 13.07
C ASN A 65 7.75 8.32 11.85
N ARG A 66 8.98 7.82 12.02
CA ARG A 66 9.75 7.19 10.95
C ARG A 66 9.15 5.84 10.56
N LEU A 67 8.72 5.04 11.55
CA LEU A 67 8.06 3.76 11.30
C LEU A 67 6.75 3.95 10.51
N MET A 68 5.92 4.93 10.90
CA MET A 68 4.70 5.28 10.16
C MET A 68 4.98 5.77 8.74
N ALA A 69 6.04 6.57 8.54
CA ALA A 69 6.41 7.07 7.23
C ALA A 69 6.91 5.96 6.28
N GLU A 70 7.70 5.01 6.80
CA GLU A 70 8.28 3.91 6.00
C GLU A 70 7.26 2.79 5.72
N THR A 71 6.30 2.56 6.62
CA THR A 71 5.37 1.41 6.52
C THR A 71 3.92 1.80 6.24
N GLY A 72 3.56 3.07 6.43
CA GLY A 72 2.17 3.53 6.31
C GLY A 72 1.22 2.96 7.37
N CYS A 73 1.76 2.39 8.46
CA CYS A 73 0.95 1.91 9.57
C CYS A 73 0.35 3.08 10.38
N THR A 74 -0.70 2.78 11.14
CA THR A 74 -1.32 3.75 12.04
C THR A 74 -0.43 4.00 13.26
N PHE A 75 -0.67 5.13 13.94
CA PHE A 75 0.05 5.46 15.17
C PHE A 75 -0.07 4.37 16.24
N ILE A 76 -1.24 3.74 16.37
CA ILE A 76 -1.49 2.67 17.35
C ILE A 76 -0.65 1.43 17.02
N GLU A 77 -0.63 1.00 15.76
CA GLU A 77 0.17 -0.13 15.29
C GLU A 77 1.67 0.14 15.46
N ALA A 78 2.12 1.35 15.11
CA ALA A 78 3.51 1.77 15.29
C ALA A 78 3.94 1.74 16.76
N ARG A 79 3.09 2.27 17.66
CA ARG A 79 3.35 2.33 19.09
C ARG A 79 3.41 0.93 19.71
N SER A 80 2.43 0.09 19.38
CA SER A 80 2.41 -1.31 19.85
C SER A 80 3.66 -2.09 19.42
N ALA A 81 4.15 -1.87 18.20
CA ALA A 81 5.36 -2.52 17.72
C ALA A 81 6.63 -2.07 18.46
N ILE A 82 6.73 -0.78 18.79
CA ILE A 82 7.85 -0.22 19.57
C ILE A 82 7.80 -0.71 21.01
N ASP A 83 6.63 -0.66 21.66
CA ASP A 83 6.47 -1.09 23.06
C ASP A 83 6.82 -2.59 23.21
N THR A 84 6.45 -3.41 22.21
CA THR A 84 6.85 -4.83 22.14
C THR A 84 8.36 -5.00 21.96
N ALA A 85 9.01 -4.12 21.19
CA ALA A 85 10.45 -4.16 20.96
C ALA A 85 11.26 -3.70 22.18
N GLU A 86 10.74 -2.76 22.94
CA GLU A 86 11.33 -2.23 24.18
C GLU A 86 11.03 -3.11 25.41
N GLY A 87 10.16 -4.11 25.28
CA GLY A 87 9.82 -5.06 26.35
C GLY A 87 8.85 -4.50 27.40
N PHE A 88 8.03 -3.51 27.01
CA PHE A 88 6.99 -2.94 27.88
C PHE A 88 5.70 -3.77 27.93
N ILE A 89 5.67 -4.96 27.28
CA ILE A 89 4.54 -5.91 27.18
C ILE A 89 5.03 -7.33 27.53
#